data_AF-A0A8E0IIB3-F1
#
_entry.id   AF-A0A8E0IIB3-F1
#
_cell.length_a   1.000
_cell.length_b   1.000
_cell.length_c   1.000
_cell.angle_alpha   90.00
_cell.angle_beta   90.00
_cell.angle_gamma   90.00
#
_symmetry.space_group_name_H-M   'P 1'
#
loop_
_entity.id
_entity.type
_entity.pdbx_description
1 polymer ?
#
loop_
_entity_poly.entity_id
_entity_poly.type
_entity_poly.pdbx_seq_one_letter_code
_entity_poly.pdbx_strand_id
1 'polypeptide(L)'
;MIEEQTVQLVQQSLTGITDRQINTVLHLMQEGNTVPFIARYRKEMTGSLDEVQIQAIEEAYKRATALQDRKAAVIKSIAEQGALTAKLEQQIQASTKLQDVEDIYLPYKQKRQTKAMVAKSRGLEP
;
A
#
# COMPACT_ATOMS: atom_id res chain seq x y z
N MET A 1 7.69 -10.92 4.98
CA MET A 1 7.97 -11.50 3.66
C MET A 1 7.59 -10.45 2.62
N ILE A 2 8.39 -10.25 1.58
CA ILE A 2 8.02 -9.33 0.49
C ILE A 2 6.93 -10.01 -0.32
N GLU A 3 5.77 -9.36 -0.45
CA GLU A 3 4.63 -9.93 -1.17
C GLU A 3 4.80 -9.81 -2.69
N GLU A 4 4.51 -10.88 -3.42
CA GLU A 4 4.70 -10.97 -4.87
C GLU A 4 3.85 -9.93 -5.62
N GLN A 5 2.60 -9.73 -5.19
CA GLN A 5 1.71 -8.72 -5.78
C GLN A 5 2.26 -7.29 -5.61
N THR A 6 2.91 -7.01 -4.48
CA THR A 6 3.54 -5.71 -4.23
C THR A 6 4.72 -5.50 -5.15
N VAL A 7 5.56 -6.52 -5.36
CA VAL A 7 6.68 -6.48 -6.32
C VAL A 7 6.18 -6.24 -7.75
N GLN A 8 5.12 -6.92 -8.16
CA GLN A 8 4.52 -6.72 -9.49
C GLN A 8 4.03 -5.28 -9.70
N LEU A 9 3.42 -4.65 -8.68
CA LEU A 9 3.01 -3.25 -8.74
C LEU A 9 4.22 -2.30 -8.85
N VAL A 10 5.32 -2.61 -8.15
CA VAL A 10 6.57 -1.84 -8.29
C VAL A 10 7.11 -1.97 -9.72
N GLN A 11 7.21 -3.19 -10.24
CA GLN A 11 7.71 -3.45 -11.59
C GLN A 11 6.88 -2.73 -12.65
N GLN A 12 5.55 -2.76 -12.56
CA GLN A 12 4.68 -2.05 -13.52
C GLN A 12 4.86 -0.54 -13.50
N SER A 13 5.35 0.03 -12.40
CA SER A 13 5.58 1.46 -12.25
C SER A 13 6.97 1.93 -12.70
N LEU A 14 7.89 1.02 -13.01
CA LEU A 14 9.29 1.32 -13.34
C LEU A 14 9.70 0.65 -14.66
N THR A 15 10.43 1.37 -15.51
CA THR A 15 10.92 0.82 -16.78
C THR A 15 12.36 0.34 -16.66
N GLY A 16 12.68 -0.78 -17.31
CA GLY A 16 14.05 -1.30 -17.39
C GLY A 16 14.61 -1.89 -16.10
N ILE A 17 13.77 -2.14 -15.08
CA ILE A 17 14.16 -2.78 -13.81
C ILE A 17 13.47 -4.14 -13.71
N THR A 18 14.24 -5.18 -13.39
CA THR A 18 13.74 -6.56 -13.31
C THR A 18 13.24 -6.91 -11.91
N ASP A 19 12.36 -7.92 -11.79
CA ASP A 19 11.86 -8.41 -10.50
C ASP A 19 12.99 -8.86 -9.57
N ARG A 20 14.03 -9.48 -10.14
CA ARG A 20 15.22 -9.87 -9.38
C ARG A 20 15.90 -8.67 -8.74
N GLN A 21 16.05 -7.57 -9.49
CA GLN A 21 16.68 -6.36 -8.99
C GLN A 21 15.83 -5.69 -7.90
N ILE A 22 14.51 -5.61 -8.11
CA ILE A 22 13.56 -5.10 -7.10
C ILE A 22 13.67 -5.91 -5.81
N ASN A 23 13.54 -7.23 -5.88
CA ASN A 23 13.65 -8.11 -4.71
C ASN A 23 14.99 -7.96 -4.00
N THR A 24 16.09 -7.87 -4.75
CA THR A 24 17.44 -7.71 -4.17
C THR A 24 17.57 -6.40 -3.41
N VAL A 25 17.12 -5.28 -4.01
CA VAL A 25 17.14 -3.97 -3.35
C VAL A 25 16.29 -3.98 -2.09
N LEU A 26 15.07 -4.53 -2.16
CA LEU A 26 14.16 -4.60 -1.01
C LEU A 26 14.69 -5.47 0.13
N HIS A 27 15.34 -6.60 -0.18
CA HIS A 27 16.02 -7.42 0.83
C HIS A 27 17.16 -6.66 1.51
N LEU A 28 18.01 -5.97 0.75
CA LEU A 28 19.08 -5.15 1.31
C LEU A 28 18.52 -4.04 2.22
N MET A 29 17.40 -3.42 1.86
CA MET A 29 16.73 -2.43 2.71
C MET A 29 16.17 -3.05 4.00
N GLN A 30 15.61 -4.26 3.94
CA GLN A 30 15.15 -4.99 5.14
C GLN A 30 16.29 -5.33 6.10
N GLU A 31 17.50 -5.54 5.57
CA GLU A 31 18.73 -5.71 6.35
C GLU A 31 19.27 -4.38 6.93
N GLY A 32 18.59 -3.24 6.67
CA GLY A 32 18.96 -1.93 7.17
C GLY A 32 19.95 -1.15 6.30
N ASN A 33 20.23 -1.61 5.07
CA ASN A 33 21.09 -0.88 4.15
C ASN A 33 20.35 0.36 3.59
N THR A 34 21.02 1.51 3.58
CA THR A 34 20.46 2.76 3.04
C THR A 34 20.66 2.86 1.53
N VAL A 35 19.86 3.70 0.85
CA VAL A 35 19.98 3.93 -0.60
C VAL A 35 21.42 4.29 -1.04
N PRO A 36 22.12 5.26 -0.40
CA PRO A 36 23.50 5.56 -0.78
C PRO A 36 24.46 4.39 -0.52
N PHE A 37 24.22 3.59 0.52
CA PHE A 37 25.05 2.42 0.82
C PHE A 37 24.88 1.33 -0.25
N ILE A 38 23.63 1.03 -0.64
CA ILE A 38 23.34 0.04 -1.68
C ILE A 38 23.97 0.48 -3.01
N ALA A 39 23.76 1.73 -3.42
CA ALA A 39 24.29 2.26 -4.67
C ALA A 39 25.83 2.19 -4.75
N ARG A 40 26.52 2.42 -3.63
CA ARG A 40 28.00 2.43 -3.59
C ARG A 40 28.62 1.06 -3.37
N TYR A 41 28.07 0.26 -2.46
CA TYR A 41 28.73 -0.95 -1.95
C TYR A 41 28.03 -2.27 -2.34
N ARG A 42 26.84 -2.21 -2.96
CA ARG A 42 26.06 -3.39 -3.38
C ARG A 42 25.76 -3.40 -4.88
N LYS A 43 26.50 -2.61 -5.66
CA LYS A 43 26.31 -2.44 -7.10
C LYS A 43 26.26 -3.75 -7.88
N GLU A 44 27.16 -4.69 -7.60
CA GLU A 44 27.17 -5.99 -8.28
C GLU A 44 25.93 -6.84 -7.93
N MET A 45 25.46 -6.76 -6.68
CA MET A 45 24.27 -7.50 -6.23
C MET A 45 23.00 -6.97 -6.90
N THR A 46 22.89 -5.65 -7.09
CA THR A 46 21.73 -5.01 -7.71
C THR A 46 21.78 -5.03 -9.24
N GLY A 47 22.80 -5.62 -9.87
CA GLY A 47 22.95 -5.58 -11.33
C GLY A 47 23.25 -4.17 -11.85
N SER A 48 24.08 -3.43 -11.12
CA SER A 48 24.52 -2.07 -11.44
C SER A 48 23.44 -0.99 -11.44
N LEU A 49 22.39 -1.14 -10.62
CA LEU A 49 21.43 -0.05 -10.40
C LEU A 49 22.11 1.16 -9.77
N ASP A 50 21.77 2.35 -10.27
CA ASP A 50 22.22 3.62 -9.69
C ASP A 50 21.35 4.09 -8.52
N GLU A 51 21.78 5.17 -7.86
CA GLU A 51 21.10 5.73 -6.69
C GLU A 51 19.66 6.17 -7.00
N VAL A 52 19.42 6.73 -8.19
CA VAL A 52 18.10 7.22 -8.62
C VAL A 52 17.16 6.03 -8.83
N GLN A 53 17.63 4.96 -9.45
CA GLN A 53 16.85 3.74 -9.65
C GLN A 53 16.54 3.03 -8.33
N ILE A 54 17.51 2.94 -7.41
CA ILE A 54 17.31 2.35 -6.08
C ILE A 54 16.28 3.16 -5.28
N GLN A 55 16.37 4.50 -5.33
CA GLN A 55 15.38 5.38 -4.70
C GLN A 55 13.99 5.19 -5.33
N ALA A 56 13.91 5.09 -6.66
CA ALA A 56 12.64 4.87 -7.35
C ALA A 56 11.97 3.55 -6.93
N ILE A 57 12.76 2.48 -6.73
CA ILE A 57 12.27 1.20 -6.18
C ILE A 57 11.73 1.40 -4.76
N GLU A 58 12.45 2.10 -3.89
CA GLU A 58 12.02 2.37 -2.51
C GLU A 58 10.66 3.10 -2.48
N GLU A 59 10.54 4.18 -3.24
CA GLU A 59 9.34 4.99 -3.28
C GLU A 59 8.16 4.24 -3.90
N ALA A 60 8.39 3.50 -4.98
CA ALA A 60 7.37 2.66 -5.60
C ALA A 60 6.91 1.56 -4.64
N TYR A 61 7.82 0.92 -3.92
CA TYR A 61 7.49 -0.09 -2.92
C TYR A 61 6.68 0.48 -1.76
N LYS A 62 7.04 1.66 -1.25
CA LYS A 62 6.27 2.37 -0.23
C LYS A 62 4.83 2.65 -0.70
N ARG A 63 4.67 3.14 -1.94
CA ARG A 63 3.34 3.38 -2.53
C ARG A 63 2.53 2.10 -2.69
N ALA A 64 3.15 1.03 -3.21
CA ALA A 64 2.49 -0.26 -3.41
C ALA A 64 2.07 -0.89 -2.08
N THR A 65 2.92 -0.84 -1.07
CA THR A 65 2.62 -1.33 0.29
C THR A 65 1.46 -0.54 0.90
N ALA A 66 1.49 0.79 0.83
CA ALA A 66 0.40 1.63 1.33
C ALA A 66 -0.94 1.33 0.64
N LEU A 67 -0.92 1.03 -0.66
CA LEU A 67 -2.10 0.60 -1.41
C LEU A 67 -2.64 -0.74 -0.88
N GLN A 68 -1.77 -1.75 -0.71
CA GLN A 68 -2.18 -3.08 -0.24
C GLN A 68 -2.72 -3.03 1.19
N ASP A 69 -2.02 -2.34 2.10
CA ASP A 69 -2.48 -2.12 3.48
C ASP A 69 -3.85 -1.46 3.50
N ARG A 70 -4.06 -0.46 2.62
CA ARG A 70 -5.33 0.24 2.55
C ARG A 70 -6.45 -0.62 2.00
N LYS A 71 -6.21 -1.42 0.95
CA LYS A 71 -7.17 -2.40 0.44
C LYS A 71 -7.61 -3.36 1.54
N ALA A 72 -6.65 -3.94 2.26
CA ALA A 72 -6.92 -4.88 3.35
C ALA A 72 -7.76 -4.22 4.47
N ALA A 73 -7.40 -3.00 4.88
CA ALA A 73 -8.14 -2.25 5.89
C ALA A 73 -9.58 -1.92 5.44
N VAL A 74 -9.77 -1.52 4.19
CA VAL A 74 -11.09 -1.22 3.62
C VAL A 74 -11.96 -2.48 3.51
N ILE A 75 -11.43 -3.57 2.96
CA ILE A 75 -12.13 -4.86 2.88
C ILE A 75 -12.58 -5.30 4.26
N LYS A 76 -11.68 -5.27 5.25
CA LYS A 76 -12.00 -5.60 6.64
C LYS A 76 -13.11 -4.70 7.20
N SER A 77 -12.98 -3.38 7.03
CA SER A 77 -13.98 -2.42 7.53
C SER A 77 -15.36 -2.61 6.92
N ILE A 78 -15.45 -2.98 5.65
CA ILE A 78 -16.72 -3.24 4.96
C ILE A 78 -17.29 -4.61 5.37
N ALA A 79 -16.43 -5.61 5.56
CA ALA A 79 -16.82 -6.94 6.06
C ALA A 79 -17.40 -6.86 7.48
N GLU A 80 -16.79 -6.08 8.36
CA GLU A 80 -17.28 -5.84 9.73
C GLU A 80 -18.66 -5.17 9.77
N GLN A 81 -19.04 -4.43 8.71
CA GLN A 81 -20.37 -3.85 8.54
C GLN A 81 -21.39 -4.83 7.92
N GLY A 82 -20.96 -6.05 7.56
CA GLY A 82 -21.80 -7.03 6.87
C GLY A 82 -22.15 -6.63 5.43
N ALA A 83 -21.44 -5.66 4.84
CA ALA A 83 -21.74 -5.09 3.53
C ALA A 83 -20.78 -5.58 2.42
N LEU A 84 -19.80 -6.43 2.76
CA LEU A 84 -18.82 -6.92 1.78
C LEU A 84 -19.46 -7.94 0.85
N THR A 85 -19.41 -7.66 -0.46
CA THR A 85 -19.81 -8.61 -1.50
C THR A 85 -18.58 -9.05 -2.28
N ALA A 86 -18.62 -10.24 -2.89
CA ALA A 86 -17.52 -10.74 -3.71
C ALA A 86 -17.13 -9.78 -4.85
N LYS A 87 -18.13 -9.12 -5.46
CA LYS A 87 -17.91 -8.10 -6.50
C LYS A 87 -17.15 -6.89 -5.94
N LEU A 88 -17.52 -6.41 -4.75
CA LEU A 88 -16.89 -5.26 -4.11
C LEU A 88 -15.45 -5.58 -3.68
N GLU A 89 -15.24 -6.76 -3.11
CA GLU A 89 -13.90 -7.26 -2.78
C GLU A 89 -13.00 -7.30 -4.02
N GLN A 90 -13.49 -7.88 -5.12
CA GLN A 90 -12.76 -7.91 -6.40
C GLN A 90 -12.45 -6.50 -6.92
N GLN A 91 -13.38 -5.56 -6.83
CA GLN A 91 -13.15 -4.17 -7.24
C GLN A 91 -12.03 -3.51 -6.43
N ILE A 92 -12.02 -3.69 -5.10
CA ILE A 92 -10.98 -3.15 -4.22
C ILE A 92 -9.64 -3.82 -4.52
N GLN A 93 -9.62 -5.14 -4.69
CA GLN A 93 -8.39 -5.89 -5.01
C GLN A 93 -7.80 -5.48 -6.37
N ALA A 94 -8.65 -5.20 -7.36
CA ALA A 94 -8.22 -4.77 -8.69
C ALA A 94 -7.75 -3.30 -8.77
N SER A 95 -8.03 -2.47 -7.76
CA SER A 95 -7.60 -1.06 -7.77
C SER A 95 -6.08 -0.93 -7.86
N THR A 96 -5.59 -0.07 -8.73
CA THR A 96 -4.13 0.17 -8.89
C THR A 96 -3.69 1.48 -8.25
N LYS A 97 -4.63 2.31 -7.78
CA LYS A 97 -4.37 3.59 -7.13
C LYS A 97 -5.08 3.67 -5.79
N LEU A 98 -4.45 4.38 -4.86
CA LEU A 98 -5.01 4.59 -3.51
C LEU A 98 -6.34 5.34 -3.56
N GLN A 99 -6.47 6.31 -4.46
CA GLN A 99 -7.69 7.10 -4.62
C GLN A 99 -8.88 6.24 -5.03
N ASP A 100 -8.69 5.29 -5.96
CA ASP A 100 -9.77 4.39 -6.39
C ASP A 100 -10.32 3.57 -5.21
N VAL A 101 -9.43 3.14 -4.30
CA VAL A 101 -9.82 2.45 -3.07
C VAL A 101 -10.61 3.36 -2.13
N GLU A 102 -10.22 4.63 -1.99
CA GLU A 102 -10.97 5.61 -1.19
C GLU A 102 -12.35 5.91 -1.77
N ASP A 103 -12.46 6.04 -3.08
CA ASP A 103 -13.71 6.32 -3.77
C ASP A 103 -14.70 5.15 -3.59
N ILE A 104 -14.21 3.90 -3.68
CA ILE A 104 -15.00 2.70 -3.37
C ILE A 104 -15.40 2.66 -1.89
N TYR A 105 -14.50 3.05 -0.99
CA TYR A 105 -14.76 3.03 0.46
C TYR A 105 -15.73 4.13 0.94
N LEU A 106 -15.84 5.23 0.20
CA LEU A 106 -16.57 6.43 0.61
C LEU A 106 -17.99 6.17 1.17
N PRO A 107 -18.83 5.30 0.56
CA PRO A 107 -20.18 5.01 1.08
C PRO A 107 -20.20 4.27 2.42
N TYR A 108 -19.11 3.55 2.75
CA TYR A 108 -18.99 2.69 3.94
C TYR A 108 -18.21 3.38 5.07
N LYS A 109 -17.67 4.57 4.82
CA LYS A 109 -16.91 5.33 5.80
C LYS A 109 -17.83 5.78 6.92
N GLN A 110 -17.65 5.21 8.10
CA GLN A 110 -18.39 5.59 9.29
C GLN A 110 -18.24 7.09 9.55
N LYS A 111 -19.37 7.81 9.62
CA LYS A 111 -19.36 9.20 10.07
C LYS A 111 -18.92 9.20 11.53
N ARG A 112 -17.87 9.96 11.87
CA ARG A 112 -17.49 10.18 13.27
C ARG A 112 -18.70 10.70 14.03
N GLN A 113 -19.28 9.87 14.90
CA GLN A 113 -20.29 10.36 15.84
C GLN A 113 -19.58 11.28 16.83
N THR A 114 -19.94 12.55 16.81
CA THR A 114 -19.43 13.50 17.81
C THR A 114 -20.06 13.18 19.16
N LYS A 115 -19.43 13.61 20.26
CA LYS A 115 -20.01 13.46 21.62
C LYS A 115 -21.43 14.03 21.69
N ALA A 116 -21.71 15.10 20.95
CA ALA A 116 -23.05 15.68 20.83
C ALA A 116 -24.06 14.76 20.13
N MET A 117 -23.66 14.05 19.07
CA MET A 117 -24.52 13.06 18.40
C MET A 117 -24.83 11.86 19.30
N VAL A 118 -23.85 11.42 20.09
CA VAL A 118 -24.02 10.33 21.07
C VAL A 118 -24.89 10.76 22.26
N ALA A 119 -24.78 12.00 22.71
CA ALA A 119 -25.63 12.55 23.77
C ALA A 119 -27.09 12.65 23.30
N LYS A 120 -27.32 13.19 22.11
CA LYS A 120 -28.65 13.28 21.50
C LYS A 120 -29.31 11.91 21.29
N SER A 121 -28.56 10.91 20.81
CA SER A 121 -29.09 9.55 20.63
C SER A 121 -29.39 8.83 21.95
N ARG A 122 -28.83 9.29 23.07
CA ARG A 122 -29.12 8.81 24.43
C ARG A 122 -30.20 9.63 25.15
N GLY A 123 -30.87 10.55 24.46
CA GLY A 123 -31.87 11.43 25.06
C GLY A 123 -31.28 12.46 26.04
N LEU A 124 -29.96 12.66 26.00
CA LEU A 124 -29.25 13.67 26.79
C LEU A 124 -29.15 14.93 25.93
N GLU A 125 -30.27 15.62 25.77
CA GLU A 125 -30.28 17.02 25.31
C GLU A 125 -30.14 17.94 26.54
N PRO A 126 -29.49 19.11 26.41
CA PRO A 126 -29.43 20.09 27.50
C PRO A 126 -30.81 20.69 27.83
#